data_AF-A0A0X3P0Z1-F1
#
_entry.id   AF-A0A0X3P0Z1-F1
#
_cell.length_a   1.000
_cell.length_b   1.000
_cell.length_c   1.000
_cell.angle_alpha   90.00
_cell.angle_beta   90.00
_cell.angle_gamma   90.00
#
_symmetry.space_group_name_H-M   'P 1'
#
loop_
_entity.id
_entity.type
_entity.pdbx_description
1 polymer ?
#
loop_
_entity_poly.entity_id
_entity_poly.type
_entity_poly.pdbx_seq_one_letter_code
_entity_poly.pdbx_strand_id
1 'polypeptide(L)'
;MSAFRLPVYRVACAVSGGVDSAVSAFLLKQRGFNVVGVFMRNWDQHDETLHCSSDADREDAKFICHKLGIEFCELNFVKEYWQRVFMPLVDAYTRGLTPNPDILCNSFVKFQMLAKTTLKPELRSVFSSDSLGITSVDADAFATGHYAQNSFGNFLERRLSRPESEMPLLLRSADPVKDQTFWLCTLLTAKRVHG
;
A
#
# COMPACT_ATOMS: atom_id res chain seq x y z
N MET A 1 -22.19 0.11 -27.53
CA MET A 1 -20.72 0.08 -27.70
C MET A 1 -20.11 -0.22 -26.34
N SER A 2 -19.80 -1.49 -26.07
CA SER A 2 -19.22 -1.92 -24.79
C SER A 2 -17.75 -1.46 -24.76
N ALA A 3 -17.42 -0.51 -23.88
CA ALA A 3 -16.06 -0.11 -23.65
C ALA A 3 -15.28 -1.32 -23.11
N PHE A 4 -14.23 -1.74 -23.82
CA PHE A 4 -13.25 -2.71 -23.31
C PHE A 4 -12.68 -2.13 -22.01
N ARG A 5 -13.21 -2.55 -20.85
CA ARG A 5 -12.60 -2.26 -19.55
C ARG A 5 -11.32 -3.08 -19.49
N LEU A 6 -10.18 -2.40 -19.32
CA LEU A 6 -8.99 -3.09 -18.83
C LEU A 6 -9.39 -3.75 -17.49
N PRO A 7 -9.01 -5.01 -17.25
CA PRO A 7 -9.38 -5.71 -16.01
C PRO A 7 -8.71 -5.11 -14.77
N VAL A 8 -7.69 -4.27 -14.96
CA VAL A 8 -7.22 -3.30 -13.96
C VAL A 8 -7.36 -1.92 -14.57
N TYR A 9 -8.27 -1.09 -14.03
CA TYR A 9 -8.51 0.27 -14.51
C TYR A 9 -8.43 1.30 -13.38
N ARG A 10 -9.03 1.01 -12.23
CA ARG A 10 -9.03 1.89 -11.06
C ARG A 10 -7.96 1.43 -10.07
N VAL A 11 -7.04 2.34 -9.72
CA VAL A 11 -5.89 2.04 -8.85
C VAL A 11 -5.90 2.96 -7.64
N ALA A 12 -5.91 2.38 -6.45
CA ALA A 12 -5.68 3.13 -5.21
C ALA A 12 -4.17 3.26 -4.98
N CYS A 13 -3.60 4.45 -5.13
CA CYS A 13 -2.19 4.68 -4.88
C CYS A 13 -2.00 5.24 -3.47
N ALA A 14 -1.23 4.57 -2.62
CA ALA A 14 -0.82 5.12 -1.33
C ALA A 14 0.11 6.33 -1.56
N VAL A 15 -0.34 7.53 -1.19
CA VAL A 15 0.39 8.79 -1.32
C VAL A 15 0.70 9.30 0.08
N SER A 16 1.98 9.37 0.45
CA SER A 16 2.41 9.72 1.81
C SER A 16 2.82 11.19 1.97
N GLY A 17 2.76 11.99 0.92
CA GLY A 17 3.40 13.33 0.86
C GLY A 17 4.83 13.30 0.31
N GLY A 18 5.47 12.13 0.29
CA GLY A 18 6.83 11.95 -0.22
C GLY A 18 6.91 11.83 -1.74
N VAL A 19 8.08 12.18 -2.29
CA VAL A 19 8.38 12.19 -3.74
C VAL A 19 8.15 10.84 -4.40
N ASP A 20 8.58 9.74 -3.77
CA ASP A 20 8.45 8.40 -4.37
C ASP A 20 6.99 8.05 -4.68
N SER A 21 6.10 8.31 -3.70
CA SER A 21 4.67 8.08 -3.86
C SER A 21 4.01 9.03 -4.86
N ALA A 22 4.48 10.28 -4.94
CA ALA A 22 4.03 11.24 -5.93
C ALA A 22 4.37 10.79 -7.36
N VAL A 23 5.60 10.31 -7.57
CA VAL A 23 6.06 9.79 -8.86
C VAL A 23 5.29 8.51 -9.22
N SER A 24 5.03 7.61 -8.27
CA SER A 24 4.19 6.43 -8.52
C SER A 24 2.79 6.81 -9.00
N ALA A 25 2.12 7.75 -8.32
CA ALA A 25 0.80 8.23 -8.71
C ALA A 25 0.82 8.90 -10.09
N PHE A 26 1.84 9.72 -10.37
CA PHE A 26 2.05 10.35 -11.67
C PHE A 26 2.23 9.32 -12.79
N LEU A 27 3.08 8.31 -12.62
CA LEU A 27 3.33 7.28 -13.63
C LEU A 27 2.06 6.46 -13.93
N LEU A 28 1.25 6.13 -12.92
CA LEU A 28 -0.05 5.48 -13.10
C LEU A 28 -1.01 6.37 -13.89
N LYS A 29 -1.11 7.65 -13.53
CA LYS A 29 -1.96 8.61 -14.24
C LYS A 29 -1.53 8.79 -15.70
N GLN A 30 -0.22 8.93 -15.94
CA GLN A 30 0.36 9.04 -17.28
C GLN A 30 0.08 7.79 -18.14
N ARG A 31 0.00 6.62 -17.51
CA ARG A 31 -0.33 5.36 -18.19
C ARG A 31 -1.84 5.20 -18.49
N GLY A 32 -2.67 6.13 -18.00
CA GLY A 32 -4.11 6.18 -18.28
C GLY A 32 -4.99 5.48 -17.23
N PHE A 33 -4.45 5.12 -16.07
CA PHE A 33 -5.25 4.56 -14.99
C PHE A 33 -6.15 5.62 -14.34
N ASN A 34 -7.30 5.17 -13.83
CA ASN A 34 -8.14 5.97 -12.95
C ASN A 34 -7.58 5.89 -11.52
N VAL A 35 -6.69 6.82 -11.18
CA VAL A 35 -5.97 6.81 -9.91
C VAL A 35 -6.76 7.55 -8.82
N VAL A 36 -6.81 6.94 -7.63
CA VAL A 36 -7.22 7.58 -6.38
C VAL A 36 -6.00 7.62 -5.46
N GLY A 37 -5.59 8.81 -5.04
CA GLY A 37 -4.57 8.97 -4.01
C GLY A 37 -5.14 8.69 -2.63
N VAL A 38 -4.47 7.82 -1.88
CA VAL A 38 -4.90 7.38 -0.55
C VAL A 38 -3.82 7.75 0.46
N PHE A 39 -4.14 8.66 1.38
CA PHE A 39 -3.30 8.99 2.52
C PHE A 39 -3.72 8.16 3.73
N MET A 40 -2.77 7.54 4.43
CA MET A 40 -3.02 6.70 5.61
C MET A 40 -2.54 7.43 6.86
N ARG A 41 -3.46 7.80 7.73
CA ARG A 41 -3.16 8.35 9.06
C ARG A 41 -3.00 7.19 10.04
N ASN A 42 -1.76 6.89 10.42
CA ASN A 42 -1.43 5.73 11.26
C ASN A 42 -1.05 6.09 12.71
N TRP A 43 -0.84 7.37 12.99
CA TRP A 43 -0.48 7.85 14.32
C TRP A 43 -1.26 9.13 14.61
N ASP A 44 -1.69 9.30 15.86
CA ASP A 44 -2.35 10.51 16.32
C ASP A 44 -1.47 11.14 17.40
N GLN A 45 -0.95 12.33 17.12
CA GLN A 45 -0.03 13.06 17.99
C GLN A 45 -0.78 14.06 18.89
N HIS A 46 -2.09 13.93 19.05
CA HIS A 46 -2.89 14.89 19.82
C HIS A 46 -2.39 15.11 21.26
N ASP A 47 -1.70 14.12 21.84
CA ASP A 47 -1.09 14.18 23.18
C ASP A 47 0.42 14.55 23.19
N GLU A 48 1.02 14.77 22.02
CA GLU A 48 2.44 15.16 21.88
C GLU A 48 2.57 16.68 21.66
N THR A 49 3.38 17.36 22.46
CA THR A 49 3.58 18.84 22.41
C THR A 49 4.41 19.34 21.20
N LEU A 50 4.62 18.50 20.19
CA LEU A 50 5.46 18.77 19.03
C LEU A 50 4.65 19.29 17.83
N HIS A 51 5.24 20.19 17.03
CA HIS A 51 4.64 20.62 15.76
C HIS A 51 4.38 19.41 14.85
N CYS A 52 3.15 19.31 14.35
CA CYS A 52 2.60 18.13 13.69
C CYS A 52 3.20 17.91 12.28
N SER A 53 4.16 16.98 12.14
CA SER A 53 4.70 16.60 10.83
C SER A 53 3.67 15.84 9.99
N SER A 54 2.78 15.07 10.64
CA SER A 54 1.72 14.32 9.93
C SER A 54 0.71 15.25 9.24
N ASP A 55 0.47 16.46 9.76
CA ASP A 55 -0.39 17.44 9.09
C ASP A 55 0.28 18.01 7.84
N ALA A 56 1.60 18.23 7.87
CA ALA A 56 2.36 18.65 6.70
C ALA A 56 2.36 17.57 5.61
N ASP A 57 2.65 16.32 5.96
CA ASP A 57 2.63 15.18 5.02
C ASP A 57 1.24 15.01 4.37
N ARG A 58 0.18 15.24 5.15
CA ARG A 58 -1.20 15.18 4.67
C ARG A 58 -1.50 16.33 3.69
N GLU A 59 -1.08 17.54 4.00
CA GLU A 59 -1.26 18.68 3.10
C GLU A 59 -0.42 18.52 1.81
N ASP A 60 0.79 17.96 1.91
CA ASP A 60 1.60 17.61 0.74
C ASP A 60 0.92 16.52 -0.11
N ALA A 61 0.37 15.48 0.52
CA ALA A 61 -0.38 14.45 -0.19
C ALA A 61 -1.61 15.00 -0.91
N LYS A 62 -2.38 15.90 -0.27
CA LYS A 62 -3.49 16.62 -0.90
C LYS A 62 -3.01 17.48 -2.06
N PHE A 63 -1.93 18.23 -1.86
CA PHE A 63 -1.35 19.08 -2.89
C PHE A 63 -0.92 18.27 -4.11
N ILE A 64 -0.22 17.14 -3.91
CA ILE A 64 0.18 16.21 -4.96
C ILE A 64 -1.05 15.72 -5.73
N CYS A 65 -2.09 15.23 -5.03
CA CYS A 65 -3.29 14.71 -5.66
C CYS A 65 -4.02 15.80 -6.49
N HIS A 66 -4.12 17.01 -5.93
CA HIS A 66 -4.68 18.17 -6.62
C HIS A 66 -3.87 18.52 -7.88
N LYS A 67 -2.54 18.57 -7.79
CA LYS A 67 -1.66 18.86 -8.95
C LYS A 67 -1.75 17.82 -10.05
N LEU A 68 -1.94 16.54 -9.68
CA LEU A 68 -2.10 15.44 -10.62
C LEU A 68 -3.53 15.30 -11.18
N GLY A 69 -4.49 16.05 -10.64
CA GLY A 69 -5.91 15.93 -11.02
C GLY A 69 -6.46 14.53 -10.71
N ILE A 70 -6.14 14.00 -9.53
CA ILE A 70 -6.63 12.71 -9.02
C ILE A 70 -7.42 12.90 -7.73
N GLU A 71 -8.35 11.99 -7.46
CA GLU A 71 -9.15 11.99 -6.23
C GLU A 71 -8.25 11.77 -5.00
N PHE A 72 -8.53 12.45 -3.89
CA PHE A 72 -7.84 12.27 -2.62
C PHE A 72 -8.77 11.62 -1.60
N CYS A 73 -8.31 10.56 -0.96
CA CYS A 73 -8.99 9.85 0.10
C CYS A 73 -8.07 9.72 1.32
N GLU A 74 -8.59 9.99 2.51
CA GLU A 74 -7.87 9.83 3.77
C GLU A 74 -8.45 8.64 4.54
N LEU A 75 -7.59 7.73 4.99
CA LEU A 75 -7.95 6.57 5.79
C LEU A 75 -7.27 6.65 7.15
N ASN A 76 -8.03 6.41 8.21
CA ASN A 76 -7.53 6.40 9.57
C ASN A 76 -7.28 4.97 10.04
N PHE A 77 -6.01 4.64 10.28
CA PHE A 77 -5.55 3.35 10.82
C PHE A 77 -4.80 3.50 12.16
N VAL A 78 -5.02 4.60 12.89
CA VAL A 78 -4.36 4.86 14.18
C VAL A 78 -4.60 3.71 15.16
N LYS A 79 -5.84 3.22 15.25
CA LYS A 79 -6.21 2.13 16.16
C LYS A 79 -5.51 0.82 15.77
N GLU A 80 -5.53 0.48 14.49
CA GLU A 80 -4.93 -0.73 13.96
C GLU A 80 -3.42 -0.72 14.11
N TYR A 81 -2.77 0.41 13.82
CA TYR A 81 -1.34 0.59 14.04
C TYR A 81 -0.98 0.46 15.52
N TRP A 82 -1.73 1.13 16.40
CA TRP A 82 -1.49 1.06 17.85
C TRP A 82 -1.54 -0.39 18.35
N GLN A 83 -2.58 -1.13 17.98
CA GLN A 83 -2.81 -2.49 18.48
C GLN A 83 -1.89 -3.53 17.85
N ARG A 84 -1.59 -3.43 16.54
CA ARG A 84 -0.88 -4.48 15.80
C ARG A 84 0.58 -4.19 15.49
N VAL A 85 1.04 -2.95 15.69
CA VAL A 85 2.43 -2.56 15.45
C VAL A 85 3.05 -2.02 16.74
N PHE A 86 2.45 -1.00 17.33
CA PHE A 86 3.04 -0.29 18.47
C PHE A 86 3.03 -1.10 19.78
N MET A 87 1.91 -1.69 20.17
CA MET A 87 1.86 -2.53 21.38
C MET A 87 2.82 -3.74 21.32
N PRO A 88 2.90 -4.50 20.20
CA PRO A 88 3.92 -5.54 20.05
C PRO A 88 5.36 -5.04 20.10
N LEU A 89 5.63 -3.85 19.56
CA LEU A 89 6.93 -3.19 19.65
C LEU A 89 7.32 -2.93 21.11
N VAL A 90 6.40 -2.35 21.91
CA VAL A 90 6.63 -2.09 23.34
C VAL A 90 6.87 -3.39 24.11
N ASP A 91 6.05 -4.42 23.91
CA ASP A 91 6.24 -5.74 24.55
C ASP A 91 7.59 -6.38 24.20
N ALA A 92 8.03 -6.27 22.96
CA ALA A 92 9.35 -6.78 22.57
C ALA A 92 10.49 -6.02 23.28
N TYR A 93 10.36 -4.69 23.43
CA TYR A 93 11.34 -3.91 24.19
C TYR A 93 11.37 -4.26 25.67
N THR A 94 10.23 -4.52 26.32
CA THR A 94 10.21 -4.95 27.73
C THR A 94 10.92 -6.29 27.95
N ARG A 95 11.00 -7.11 26.89
CA ARG A 95 11.73 -8.39 26.86
C ARG A 95 13.20 -8.26 26.43
N GLY A 96 13.71 -7.04 26.24
CA GLY A 96 15.09 -6.78 25.82
C GLY A 96 15.38 -7.12 24.36
N LEU A 97 14.35 -7.21 23.52
CA LEU A 97 14.51 -7.46 22.09
C LEU A 97 14.65 -6.13 21.32
N THR A 98 15.20 -6.21 20.11
CA THR A 98 15.25 -5.08 19.15
C THR A 98 14.35 -5.41 17.95
N PRO A 99 13.03 -5.22 18.07
CA PRO A 99 12.08 -5.50 17.00
C PRO A 99 12.20 -4.47 15.86
N ASN A 100 11.70 -4.85 14.69
CA ASN A 100 11.60 -3.98 13.53
C ASN A 100 10.11 -3.68 13.25
N PRO A 101 9.59 -2.50 13.67
CA PRO A 101 8.17 -2.17 13.52
C PRO A 101 7.76 -1.94 12.06
N ASP A 102 8.69 -1.57 11.17
CA ASP A 102 8.40 -1.30 9.76
C ASP A 102 7.97 -2.55 9.00
N ILE A 103 8.54 -3.71 9.34
CA ILE A 103 8.13 -5.00 8.77
C ILE A 103 6.66 -5.30 9.12
N LEU A 104 6.25 -5.01 10.37
CA LEU A 104 4.86 -5.19 10.82
C LEU A 104 3.93 -4.14 10.18
N CYS A 105 4.36 -2.88 10.13
CA CYS A 105 3.63 -1.80 9.49
C CYS A 105 3.34 -2.09 8.01
N ASN A 106 4.35 -2.55 7.26
CA ASN A 106 4.17 -2.94 5.87
C ASN A 106 3.21 -4.13 5.76
N SER A 107 3.42 -5.19 6.54
CA SER A 107 2.58 -6.40 6.49
C SER A 107 1.10 -6.09 6.77
N PHE A 108 0.82 -5.41 7.89
CA PHE A 108 -0.54 -5.25 8.40
C PHE A 108 -1.19 -3.97 7.91
N VAL A 109 -0.52 -2.82 8.00
CA VAL A 109 -1.14 -1.53 7.71
C VAL A 109 -1.09 -1.23 6.21
N LYS A 110 0.12 -1.15 5.64
CA LYS A 110 0.26 -0.68 4.24
C LYS A 110 -0.25 -1.66 3.19
N PHE A 111 -0.26 -2.96 3.46
CA PHE A 111 -0.73 -3.96 2.51
C PHE A 111 -2.09 -4.54 2.93
N GLN A 112 -2.22 -5.13 4.12
CA GLN A 112 -3.49 -5.78 4.49
C GLN A 112 -4.64 -4.78 4.71
N MET A 113 -4.45 -3.71 5.48
CA MET A 113 -5.50 -2.72 5.72
C MET A 113 -5.81 -1.89 4.49
N LEU A 114 -4.79 -1.48 3.74
CA LEU A 114 -4.98 -0.79 2.46
C LEU A 114 -5.79 -1.66 1.50
N ALA A 115 -5.38 -2.92 1.26
CA ALA A 115 -6.13 -3.84 0.41
C ALA A 115 -7.57 -4.03 0.87
N LYS A 116 -7.79 -4.22 2.17
CA LYS A 116 -9.12 -4.41 2.76
C LYS A 116 -10.05 -3.21 2.56
N THR A 117 -9.51 -1.99 2.54
CA THR A 117 -10.31 -0.74 2.49
C THR A 117 -10.44 -0.17 1.09
N THR A 118 -9.52 -0.50 0.18
CA THR A 118 -9.46 0.09 -1.17
C THR A 118 -9.68 -0.88 -2.32
N LEU A 119 -9.58 -2.19 -2.12
CA LEU A 119 -9.91 -3.14 -3.19
C LEU A 119 -11.40 -3.43 -3.21
N LYS A 120 -11.93 -3.73 -4.39
CA LYS A 120 -13.31 -4.21 -4.55
C LYS A 120 -13.58 -5.46 -3.71
N PRO A 121 -14.81 -5.64 -3.18
CA PRO A 121 -15.15 -6.76 -2.30
C PRO A 121 -14.76 -8.14 -2.83
N GLU A 122 -14.95 -8.39 -4.13
CA GLU A 122 -14.61 -9.65 -4.79
C GLU A 122 -13.10 -9.98 -4.77
N LEU A 123 -12.23 -8.97 -4.61
CA LEU A 123 -10.78 -9.13 -4.54
C LEU A 123 -10.26 -9.28 -3.09
N ARG A 124 -11.13 -9.14 -2.08
CA ARG A 124 -10.75 -9.17 -0.64
C ARG A 124 -10.69 -10.55 -0.03
N SER A 125 -11.33 -11.55 -0.65
CA SER A 125 -11.39 -12.93 -0.15
C SER A 125 -10.00 -13.55 0.11
N VAL A 126 -8.96 -13.00 -0.54
CA VAL A 126 -7.56 -13.38 -0.36
C VAL A 126 -6.96 -12.86 0.96
N PHE A 127 -7.50 -11.77 1.55
CA PHE A 127 -6.88 -11.03 2.65
C PHE A 127 -7.65 -11.04 3.98
N SER A 128 -8.92 -11.47 4.00
CA SER A 128 -9.76 -11.45 5.21
C SER A 128 -10.91 -12.46 5.13
N SER A 129 -11.12 -13.21 6.22
CA SER A 129 -12.32 -14.04 6.44
C SER A 129 -13.55 -13.22 6.87
N ASP A 130 -13.35 -11.97 7.30
CA ASP A 130 -14.43 -11.09 7.74
C ASP A 130 -15.05 -10.32 6.56
N SER A 131 -16.31 -10.64 6.26
CA SER A 131 -17.13 -10.10 5.17
C SER A 131 -17.62 -8.65 5.37
N LEU A 132 -17.34 -8.03 6.52
CA LEU A 132 -17.76 -6.68 6.86
C LEU A 132 -16.57 -5.72 6.76
N GLY A 133 -16.29 -5.24 5.56
CA GLY A 133 -15.27 -4.22 5.31
C GLY A 133 -15.88 -2.99 4.64
N ILE A 134 -15.83 -1.84 5.32
CA ILE A 134 -16.15 -0.53 4.73
C ILE A 134 -15.20 -0.32 3.54
N THR A 135 -15.76 -0.33 2.33
CA THR A 135 -15.03 0.07 1.13
C THR A 135 -15.00 1.58 1.06
N SER A 136 -13.81 2.17 1.18
CA SER A 136 -13.64 3.62 0.99
C SER A 136 -13.30 3.93 -0.47
N VAL A 137 -12.69 2.98 -1.17
CA VAL A 137 -12.34 3.08 -2.60
C VAL A 137 -12.64 1.74 -3.27
N ASP A 138 -13.32 1.73 -4.41
CA ASP A 138 -13.54 0.51 -5.22
C ASP A 138 -12.46 0.36 -6.30
N ALA A 139 -11.24 -0.04 -5.93
CA ALA A 139 -10.12 -0.22 -6.86
C ALA A 139 -9.93 -1.68 -7.30
N ASP A 140 -9.39 -1.86 -8.51
CA ASP A 140 -8.98 -3.16 -9.08
C ASP A 140 -7.59 -3.59 -8.58
N ALA A 141 -6.77 -2.62 -8.19
CA ALA A 141 -5.43 -2.82 -7.64
C ALA A 141 -5.07 -1.66 -6.70
N PHE A 142 -4.02 -1.84 -5.90
CA PHE A 142 -3.39 -0.74 -5.18
C PHE A 142 -1.91 -0.64 -5.54
N ALA A 143 -1.32 0.52 -5.31
CA ALA A 143 0.09 0.80 -5.54
C ALA A 143 0.70 1.56 -4.37
N THR A 144 2.03 1.49 -4.24
CA THR A 144 2.81 2.20 -3.22
C THR A 144 4.11 2.71 -3.84
N GLY A 145 4.76 3.67 -3.19
CA GLY A 145 6.08 4.17 -3.60
C GLY A 145 7.26 3.28 -3.22
N HIS A 146 7.05 2.00 -2.90
CA HIS A 146 8.16 1.12 -2.52
C HIS A 146 9.04 0.76 -3.72
N TYR A 147 10.35 0.79 -3.52
CA TYR A 147 11.34 0.30 -4.47
C TYR A 147 11.43 -1.22 -4.37
N ALA A 148 10.50 -1.88 -5.05
CA ALA A 148 10.45 -3.33 -5.26
C ALA A 148 9.73 -3.62 -6.58
N GLN A 149 9.86 -4.85 -7.06
CA GLN A 149 9.19 -5.30 -8.29
C GLN A 149 8.32 -6.52 -7.99
N ASN A 150 7.38 -6.81 -8.90
CA ASN A 150 6.58 -8.02 -8.86
C ASN A 150 6.68 -8.79 -10.19
N SER A 151 6.45 -10.10 -10.16
CA SER A 151 6.55 -10.93 -11.36
C SER A 151 5.48 -10.63 -12.44
N PHE A 152 4.41 -9.91 -12.13
CA PHE A 152 3.36 -9.54 -13.08
C PHE A 152 3.60 -8.24 -13.84
N GLY A 153 4.67 -7.52 -13.50
CA GLY A 153 5.09 -6.31 -14.20
C GLY A 153 4.69 -5.04 -13.49
N ASN A 154 5.19 -3.91 -14.00
CA ASN A 154 5.06 -2.60 -13.33
C ASN A 154 3.60 -2.12 -13.29
N PHE A 155 2.78 -2.59 -14.23
CA PHE A 155 1.37 -2.22 -14.37
C PHE A 155 0.47 -3.45 -14.41
N LEU A 156 0.93 -4.58 -13.84
CA LEU A 156 0.23 -5.86 -13.81
C LEU A 156 -0.10 -6.41 -15.21
N GLU A 157 0.66 -6.02 -16.25
CA GLU A 157 0.39 -6.39 -17.64
C GLU A 157 0.40 -7.90 -17.89
N ARG A 158 1.12 -8.68 -17.06
CA ARG A 158 1.14 -10.15 -17.16
C ARG A 158 0.07 -10.84 -16.31
N ARG A 159 -0.67 -10.13 -15.46
CA ARG A 159 -1.65 -10.74 -14.53
C ARG A 159 -2.73 -11.56 -15.24
N LEU A 160 -3.18 -11.09 -16.40
CA LEU A 160 -4.23 -11.75 -17.21
C LEU A 160 -3.74 -12.96 -17.99
N SER A 161 -2.44 -13.01 -18.28
CA SER A 161 -1.80 -14.14 -18.95
C SER A 161 -1.47 -15.29 -18.00
N ARG A 162 -1.83 -15.15 -16.72
CA ARG A 162 -1.43 -16.03 -15.62
C ARG A 162 -2.67 -16.63 -14.95
N PRO A 163 -2.63 -17.90 -14.51
CA PRO A 163 -3.71 -18.51 -13.76
C PRO A 163 -4.10 -17.67 -12.54
N GLU A 164 -5.38 -17.68 -12.18
CA GLU A 164 -5.86 -16.93 -11.01
C GLU A 164 -5.24 -17.40 -9.69
N SER A 165 -4.86 -18.67 -9.62
CA SER A 165 -4.15 -19.29 -8.48
C SER A 165 -2.66 -18.92 -8.40
N GLU A 166 -2.08 -18.32 -9.45
CA GLU A 166 -0.66 -17.96 -9.43
C GLU A 166 -0.45 -16.71 -8.58
N MET A 167 0.30 -16.85 -7.50
CA MET A 167 0.70 -15.73 -6.66
C MET A 167 1.90 -14.98 -7.28
N PRO A 168 1.94 -13.65 -7.20
CA PRO A 168 3.11 -12.90 -7.67
C PRO A 168 4.34 -13.25 -6.83
N LEU A 169 5.52 -13.14 -7.44
CA LEU A 169 6.81 -13.14 -6.74
C LEU A 169 7.16 -11.71 -6.34
N LEU A 170 7.69 -11.53 -5.12
CA LEU A 170 8.41 -10.31 -4.74
C LEU A 170 9.81 -10.34 -5.36
N LEU A 171 10.13 -9.34 -6.15
CA LEU A 171 11.42 -9.19 -6.83
C LEU A 171 12.12 -7.93 -6.31
N ARG A 172 13.46 -7.96 -6.33
CA ARG A 172 14.28 -6.80 -5.96
C ARG A 172 14.03 -5.61 -6.88
N SER A 173 14.26 -4.41 -6.35
CA SER A 173 14.34 -3.18 -7.13
C SER A 173 15.40 -3.31 -8.24
N ALA A 174 15.17 -2.60 -9.36
CA ALA A 174 16.18 -2.43 -10.40
C ALA A 174 17.41 -1.65 -9.89
N ASP A 175 17.20 -0.74 -8.93
CA ASP A 175 18.26 -0.08 -8.17
C ASP A 175 18.53 -0.86 -6.88
N PRO A 176 19.68 -1.54 -6.74
CA PRO A 176 20.00 -2.34 -5.57
C PRO A 176 20.26 -1.50 -4.31
N VAL A 177 20.65 -0.22 -4.44
CA VAL A 177 20.90 0.68 -3.31
C VAL A 177 19.59 1.13 -2.68
N LYS A 178 18.54 1.25 -3.50
CA LYS A 178 17.20 1.62 -3.06
C LYS A 178 16.30 0.43 -2.74
N ASP A 179 16.79 -0.80 -2.87
CA ASP A 179 15.96 -1.99 -2.67
C ASP A 179 15.28 -2.03 -1.29
N GLN A 180 13.96 -2.15 -1.29
CA GLN A 180 13.14 -2.20 -0.09
C GLN A 180 12.52 -3.58 0.17
N THR A 181 12.95 -4.63 -0.55
CA THR A 181 12.35 -5.97 -0.39
C THR A 181 12.54 -6.56 1.01
N PHE A 182 13.59 -6.15 1.73
CA PHE A 182 13.78 -6.51 3.13
C PHE A 182 12.57 -6.12 4.00
N TRP A 183 12.03 -4.91 3.82
CA TRP A 183 10.89 -4.42 4.59
C TRP A 183 9.55 -5.03 4.15
N LEU A 184 9.54 -5.72 3.01
CA LEU A 184 8.37 -6.36 2.40
C LEU A 184 8.43 -7.90 2.50
N CYS A 185 9.39 -8.44 3.26
CA CYS A 185 9.68 -9.89 3.30
C CYS A 185 8.54 -10.75 3.87
N THR A 186 7.57 -10.14 4.55
CA THR A 186 6.40 -10.81 5.13
C THR A 186 5.20 -10.86 4.18
N LEU A 187 5.27 -10.20 3.01
CA LEU A 187 4.19 -10.26 2.03
C LEU A 187 4.02 -11.68 1.49
N LEU A 188 2.77 -12.13 1.49
CA LEU A 188 2.39 -13.40 0.88
C LEU A 188 2.70 -13.35 -0.62
N THR A 189 3.74 -14.05 -1.02
CA THR A 189 4.19 -14.21 -2.39
C THR A 189 4.56 -15.66 -2.63
N ALA A 190 4.55 -16.10 -3.90
CA ALA A 190 5.08 -17.41 -4.20
C ALA A 190 6.58 -17.44 -3.81
N LYS A 191 7.01 -18.48 -3.07
CA LYS A 191 8.43 -18.67 -2.77
C LYS A 191 9.12 -19.19 -4.03
N ARG A 192 10.21 -18.54 -4.44
CA ARG A 192 11.07 -19.08 -5.50
C ARG A 192 11.72 -20.35 -4.97
N VAL A 193 11.22 -21.52 -5.36
CA VAL A 193 11.94 -22.79 -5.14
C VAL A 193 13.27 -22.62 -5.88
N HIS A 194 14.37 -22.46 -5.14
CA HIS A 194 15.68 -22.36 -5.75
C HIS A 194 15.99 -23.72 -6.38
N GLY A 195 16.26 -23.71 -7.69
CA GLY A 195 16.91 -24.80 -8.42
C GLY A 195 18.36 -24.42 -8.67
#